data_AF-A0A972WZ20-F1
#
_entry.id   AF-A0A972WZ20-F1
#
_cell.length_a   1.000
_cell.length_b   1.000
_cell.length_c   1.000
_cell.angle_alpha   90.00
_cell.angle_beta   90.00
_cell.angle_gamma   90.00
#
_symmetry.space_group_name_H-M   'P 1'
#
loop_
_entity.id
_entity.type
_entity.pdbx_description
1 polymer ?
#
loop_
_entity_poly.entity_id
_entity_poly.type
_entity_poly.pdbx_seq_one_letter_code
_entity_poly.pdbx_strand_id
1 'polypeptide(L)' 'KITEVPVLVGVGVSNAQQAQQACAVADGVIQGASVVRRLLDEGPDSVGQYVAQVRAAIDNSVVA' A
#
# COMPACT_ATOMS: atom_id res chain seq x y z
N LYS A 1 -4.67 -16.85 15.20
CA LYS A 1 -3.44 -16.44 14.49
C LYS A 1 -2.64 -17.70 14.15
N ILE A 2 -2.07 -17.80 12.95
CA ILE A 2 -1.29 -18.99 12.49
C ILE A 2 0.22 -18.80 12.73
N THR A 3 0.67 -17.55 12.82
CA THR A 3 2.09 -17.17 12.95
C THR A 3 2.23 -15.95 13.85
N GLU A 4 3.41 -15.80 14.45
CA GLU A 4 3.82 -14.65 15.28
C GLU A 4 4.58 -13.58 14.48
N VAL A 5 4.98 -13.88 13.23
CA VAL A 5 5.59 -12.88 12.34
C VAL A 5 4.52 -12.10 11.56
N PRO A 6 4.72 -10.79 11.32
CA PRO A 6 3.80 -10.00 10.49
C PRO A 6 3.64 -10.58 9.08
N VAL A 7 2.42 -10.55 8.55
CA VAL A 7 2.08 -11.04 7.20
C VAL A 7 1.67 -9.86 6.32
N LEU A 8 2.34 -9.72 5.18
CA LEU A 8 2.13 -8.63 4.23
C LEU A 8 1.57 -9.14 2.90
N VAL A 9 0.68 -8.36 2.27
CA VAL A 9 0.14 -8.65 0.93
C VAL A 9 0.97 -7.93 -0.14
N GLY A 10 1.54 -8.70 -1.08
CA GLY A 10 2.44 -8.15 -2.11
C GLY A 10 1.99 -8.33 -3.57
N VAL A 11 0.80 -8.88 -3.82
CA VAL A 11 0.30 -9.14 -5.17
C VAL A 11 -0.97 -8.34 -5.43
N GLY A 12 -1.02 -7.60 -6.54
CA GLY A 12 -2.23 -6.93 -7.01
C GLY A 12 -2.62 -5.62 -6.29
N VAL A 13 -1.77 -5.08 -5.43
CA VAL A 13 -2.03 -3.82 -4.71
C VAL A 13 -1.39 -2.64 -5.46
N SER A 14 -2.18 -1.90 -6.24
CA SER A 14 -1.69 -0.87 -7.19
C SER A 14 -2.21 0.54 -6.92
N ASN A 15 -3.06 0.71 -5.90
CA ASN A 15 -3.59 2.01 -5.48
C ASN A 15 -3.87 2.06 -3.96
N ALA A 16 -4.21 3.25 -3.45
CA ALA A 16 -4.45 3.51 -2.04
C ALA A 16 -5.68 2.77 -1.47
N GLN A 17 -6.76 2.65 -2.24
CA GLN A 17 -7.97 1.93 -1.83
C GLN A 17 -7.67 0.43 -1.62
N GLN A 18 -6.95 -0.19 -2.55
CA GLN A 18 -6.54 -1.59 -2.44
C GLN A 18 -5.60 -1.81 -1.25
N ALA A 19 -4.70 -0.85 -0.98
CA ALA A 19 -3.81 -0.91 0.18
C ALA A 19 -4.60 -0.87 1.49
N GLN A 20 -5.58 0.03 1.60
CA GLN A 20 -6.49 0.09 2.74
C GLN A 20 -7.25 -1.23 2.94
N GLN A 21 -7.84 -1.77 1.88
CA GLN A 21 -8.59 -3.04 1.92
C GLN A 21 -7.71 -4.22 2.36
N ALA A 22 -6.48 -4.30 1.85
CA ALA A 22 -5.55 -5.36 2.23
C ALA A 22 -5.11 -5.23 3.70
N CYS A 23 -4.83 -4.02 4.17
CA CYS A 23 -4.49 -3.75 5.57
C CYS A 23 -5.65 -4.01 6.56
N ALA A 24 -6.89 -4.19 6.10
CA ALA A 24 -7.99 -4.61 6.96
C ALA A 24 -7.85 -6.06 7.47
N VAL A 25 -7.06 -6.89 6.77
CA VAL A 25 -6.88 -8.32 7.10
C VAL A 25 -5.41 -8.75 7.19
N ALA A 26 -4.47 -7.88 6.82
CA ALA A 26 -3.03 -8.12 6.84
C ALA A 26 -2.31 -7.01 7.62
N ASP A 27 -1.11 -7.31 8.11
CA ASP A 27 -0.31 -6.35 8.89
C ASP A 27 0.31 -5.25 8.02
N GLY A 28 0.27 -5.40 6.68
CA GLY A 28 0.73 -4.40 5.74
C GLY A 28 0.66 -4.85 4.28
N VAL A 29 1.18 -4.00 3.40
CA VAL A 29 1.23 -4.24 1.95
C VAL A 29 2.59 -3.91 1.35
N ILE A 30 2.90 -4.54 0.22
CA ILE A 30 4.10 -4.28 -0.59
C ILE A 30 3.64 -3.82 -1.98
N GLN A 31 4.14 -2.67 -2.42
CA GLN A 31 3.77 -2.06 -3.70
C GLN A 31 5.01 -1.74 -4.55
N GLY A 32 5.46 -2.70 -5.35
CA GLY A 32 6.65 -2.55 -6.20
C GLY A 32 6.34 -2.01 -7.59
N ALA A 33 5.59 -2.77 -8.39
CA ALA A 33 5.33 -2.44 -9.80
C ALA A 33 4.62 -1.09 -9.99
N SER A 34 3.69 -0.74 -9.10
CA SER A 34 2.97 0.53 -9.13
C SER A 34 3.85 1.74 -8.79
N VAL A 35 4.89 1.55 -7.97
CA VAL A 35 5.91 2.56 -7.67
C VAL A 35 6.85 2.74 -8.86
N VAL A 36 7.39 1.65 -9.40
CA VAL A 36 8.30 1.70 -10.56
C VAL A 36 7.61 2.33 -11.76
N ARG A 37 6.34 1.97 -12.01
CA ARG A 37 5.58 2.56 -13.12
C ARG A 37 5.44 4.07 -12.98
N ARG A 38 5.05 4.58 -11.81
CA ARG A 38 4.95 6.03 -11.56
C ARG A 38 6.29 6.74 -11.69
N LEU A 39 7.35 6.13 -11.20
CA LEU A 39 8.70 6.67 -11.36
C LEU A 39 9.07 6.85 -12.84
N LEU A 40 8.76 5.86 -13.68
CA LEU A 40 9.06 5.89 -15.11
C LEU A 40 8.13 6.84 -15.90
N ASP A 41 6.85 6.88 -15.54
CA ASP A 41 5.82 7.64 -16.26
C ASP A 41 5.83 9.14 -15.87
N GLU A 42 6.07 9.46 -14.59
CA GLU A 42 5.80 10.78 -14.01
C GLU A 42 6.95 11.34 -13.13
N GLY A 43 8.02 10.56 -12.92
CA GLY A 43 9.20 10.99 -12.16
C GLY A 43 9.10 10.80 -10.63
N PRO A 44 10.16 11.14 -9.87
CA PRO A 44 10.28 10.79 -8.44
C PRO A 44 9.27 11.49 -7.53
N ASP A 45 8.83 12.71 -7.87
CA ASP A 45 7.85 13.43 -7.06
C ASP A 45 6.49 12.72 -7.05
N SER A 46 6.11 12.08 -8.17
CA SER A 46 4.88 11.29 -8.26
C SER A 46 4.90 10.09 -7.30
N VAL A 47 6.08 9.50 -7.08
CA VAL A 47 6.26 8.39 -6.12
C VAL A 47 6.03 8.90 -4.70
N GLY A 48 6.59 10.06 -4.34
CA GLY A 48 6.38 10.68 -3.03
C GLY A 48 4.90 10.96 -2.76
N GLN A 49 4.21 11.55 -3.73
CA GLN A 49 2.76 11.82 -3.65
C GLN A 49 1.95 10.52 -3.51
N TYR A 50 2.30 9.50 -4.29
CA TYR A 50 1.64 8.19 -4.25
C TYR A 50 1.80 7.51 -2.88
N VAL A 51 3.02 7.47 -2.34
CA VAL A 51 3.27 6.87 -1.01
C VAL A 51 2.52 7.63 0.09
N ALA A 52 2.49 8.97 0.03
CA ALA A 52 1.72 9.78 0.96
C ALA A 52 0.21 9.47 0.89
N GLN A 53 -0.35 9.34 -0.33
CA GLN A 53 -1.75 8.97 -0.54
C GLN A 53 -2.07 7.58 0.03
N VAL A 54 -1.20 6.60 -0.21
CA VAL A 54 -1.35 5.23 0.32
C VAL A 54 -1.32 5.23 1.84
N ARG A 55 -0.36 5.93 2.45
CA ARG A 55 -0.24 6.04 3.91
C ARG A 55 -1.50 6.65 4.52
N ALA A 56 -1.96 7.77 3.98
CA ALA A 56 -3.18 8.44 4.44
C ALA A 56 -4.41 7.51 4.35
N ALA A 57 -4.56 6.71 3.28
CA ALA A 57 -5.66 5.77 3.16
C ALA A 57 -5.62 4.66 4.23
N ILE A 58 -4.41 4.14 4.54
CA ILE A 58 -4.26 3.12 5.59
C ILE A 58 -4.51 3.73 6.98
N ASP A 59 -4.02 4.94 7.26
CA ASP A 59 -4.24 5.64 8.54
C ASP A 59 -5.70 5.97 8.82
N ASN A 60 -6.46 6.30 7.77
CA ASN A 60 -7.89 6.60 7.87
C ASN A 60 -8.77 5.34 7.91
N SER A 61 -8.19 4.15 8.11
CA SER A 61 -8.96 2.93 8.35
C SER A 61 -9.62 3.04 9.71
N VAL A 62 -10.91 3.37 9.73
CA VAL A 62 -11.73 3.30 10.95
C VAL A 62 -11.73 1.84 11.40
N VAL A 63 -11.08 1.57 12.53
CA VAL A 63 -11.20 0.30 13.23
C VAL A 63 -12.64 0.21 13.74
N ALA A 64 -13.43 -0.70 13.18
CA ALA A 64 -14.73 -1.08 13.73
C ALA A 64 -14.53 -2.10 14.86
#